data_AF-A0A6L6Q495-F1
#
_entry.id   AF-A0A6L6Q495-F1
#
_cell.length_a   1.000
_cell.length_b   1.000
_cell.length_c   1.000
_cell.angle_alpha   90.00
_cell.angle_beta   90.00
_cell.angle_gamma   90.00
#
_symmetry.space_group_name_H-M   'P 1'
#
loop_
_entity.id
_entity.type
_entity.pdbx_description
1 polymer ?
#
loop_
_entity_poly.entity_id
_entity_poly.type
_entity_poly.pdbx_seq_one_letter_code
_entity_poly.pdbx_strand_id
1 'polypeptide(L)'
;MRAFRRSSMLFMLVLAACGGDQSTPASKQGGAPRAMQGAPVRQGDAPAFITFSGNASQYTVVANASGFAVTDIVTGQSTQVAAGSRLRFADSAIALDIQGNAALVYRIYQAAFNRKPDLPGLGFWIAQMDNGVAQRDVAANFITSEEFALRYGANPTNLDYVTKLYNNILQRAPEKAGLDYWLDVLNRGATNRVDVLGYFSESEENKGLVAPAIANGIEYLPWGSSLPSKPVADYVAQYNGSLSGGDTGNLTIIVNSSGVVQAGGHINGPNVDVGGSAQLAASGRFEMDYGGNGQALTLKGSINAATGVATGTWANAAAKTSGVFVASKPVPQQPKLFPQVQAIITQRCVGCHSAHTTFPGYNTAQAGISFDTEAQIRAQAALIKSEAVDTQRMPFGNATGMTQAERNTLAAWFAAGTPQ
;
A
#
# COMPACT_ATOMS: atom_id res chain seq x y z
N MET A 1 38.27 1.71 75.45
CA MET A 1 37.97 3.09 75.01
C MET A 1 37.36 3.03 73.60
N ARG A 2 36.14 3.58 73.45
CA ARG A 2 35.43 4.12 72.24
C ARG A 2 35.47 3.26 70.95
N ALA A 3 34.44 2.47 70.59
CA ALA A 3 33.09 2.78 70.08
C ALA A 3 33.05 3.52 68.72
N PHE A 4 32.53 2.85 67.67
CA PHE A 4 31.99 3.48 66.46
C PHE A 4 30.66 2.83 66.05
N ARG A 5 29.64 3.68 65.86
CA ARG A 5 28.23 3.35 65.56
C ARG A 5 27.99 3.14 64.06
N ARG A 6 26.99 2.31 63.75
CA ARG A 6 26.35 2.17 62.43
C ARG A 6 25.44 3.37 62.11
N SER A 7 25.31 3.73 60.84
CA SER A 7 24.12 4.39 60.28
C SER A 7 23.94 4.05 58.81
N SER A 8 22.74 3.56 58.50
CA SER A 8 22.23 3.30 57.16
C SER A 8 21.86 4.63 56.47
N MET A 9 22.11 4.76 55.17
CA MET A 9 21.51 5.80 54.33
C MET A 9 20.86 5.18 53.09
N LEU A 10 19.62 5.58 52.90
CA LEU A 10 18.66 5.23 51.86
C LEU A 10 18.98 6.04 50.59
N PHE A 11 19.08 5.37 49.44
CA PHE A 11 19.30 5.99 48.12
C PHE A 11 17.95 6.49 47.57
N MET A 12 17.82 7.79 47.30
CA MET A 12 16.71 8.40 46.55
C MET A 12 17.28 8.96 45.24
N LEU A 13 16.81 8.45 44.11
CA LEU A 13 17.11 8.94 42.76
C LEU A 13 16.12 10.08 42.42
N VAL A 14 16.62 11.26 42.08
CA VAL A 14 15.84 12.41 41.59
C VAL A 14 16.09 12.53 40.08
N LEU A 15 15.02 12.48 39.26
CA LEU A 15 15.06 12.87 37.85
C LEU A 15 14.77 14.38 37.72
N ALA A 16 15.75 15.13 37.21
CA ALA A 16 15.61 16.51 36.71
C ALA A 16 14.85 16.51 35.36
N ALA A 17 13.79 17.30 35.14
CA ALA A 17 13.73 18.76 34.96
C ALA A 17 14.52 19.25 33.71
N CYS A 18 13.79 19.59 32.64
CA CYS A 18 14.31 20.31 31.47
C CYS A 18 14.00 21.81 31.63
N GLY A 19 15.06 22.63 31.70
CA GLY A 19 15.00 24.09 31.75
C GLY A 19 15.39 24.74 30.41
N GLY A 20 14.92 25.97 30.21
CA GLY A 20 15.35 26.86 29.14
C GLY A 20 15.28 28.32 29.61
N ASP A 21 16.41 29.03 29.51
CA ASP A 21 16.64 30.39 29.99
C ASP A 21 16.18 31.50 29.03
N GLN A 22 15.99 32.71 29.60
CA GLN A 22 15.40 33.93 29.04
C GLN A 22 16.42 34.93 28.48
N SER A 23 16.04 35.74 27.47
CA SER A 23 16.41 37.18 27.40
C SER A 23 15.66 38.04 26.33
N THR A 24 14.85 38.99 26.82
CA THR A 24 14.58 40.39 26.34
C THR A 24 13.62 40.71 25.16
N PRO A 25 12.93 41.91 25.16
CA PRO A 25 11.48 42.01 24.92
C PRO A 25 10.98 42.99 23.82
N ALA A 26 9.65 42.91 23.58
CA ALA A 26 8.68 43.94 23.12
C ALA A 26 8.50 44.26 21.62
N SER A 27 7.27 44.04 21.09
CA SER A 27 6.32 45.12 20.73
C SER A 27 5.03 44.58 20.10
N LYS A 28 3.97 45.38 20.18
CA LYS A 28 2.54 45.08 19.95
C LYS A 28 2.12 45.14 18.48
N GLN A 29 0.88 44.65 18.26
CA GLN A 29 -0.02 44.78 17.09
C GLN A 29 0.15 43.64 16.08
N GLY A 30 -0.83 42.80 15.76
CA GLY A 30 -2.26 43.05 15.66
C GLY A 30 -2.65 42.99 14.19
N GLY A 31 -2.85 41.79 13.65
CA GLY A 31 -3.31 41.59 12.28
C GLY A 31 -3.65 40.13 12.04
N ALA A 32 -4.93 39.83 11.82
CA ALA A 32 -5.38 38.50 11.43
C ALA A 32 -4.69 38.08 10.12
N PRO A 33 -4.11 36.87 10.01
CA PRO A 33 -3.59 36.42 8.73
C PRO A 33 -4.76 36.14 7.77
N ARG A 34 -4.78 36.97 6.74
CA ARG A 34 -5.54 36.87 5.49
C ARG A 34 -5.49 35.46 4.92
N ALA A 35 -6.62 35.00 4.39
CA ALA A 35 -6.70 33.81 3.55
C ALA A 35 -5.64 33.88 2.44
N MET A 36 -4.71 32.92 2.42
CA MET A 36 -3.74 32.79 1.34
C MET A 36 -4.44 32.23 0.09
N GLN A 37 -4.93 33.14 -0.75
CA GLN A 37 -4.85 32.96 -2.20
C GLN A 37 -3.46 33.39 -2.62
N GLY A 38 -2.52 32.45 -2.65
CA GLY A 38 -1.19 32.62 -3.21
C GLY A 38 -0.86 31.38 -4.04
N ALA A 39 -0.36 31.58 -5.26
CA ALA A 39 0.15 30.50 -6.09
C ALA A 39 1.19 29.66 -5.29
N PRO A 40 1.28 28.34 -5.52
CA PRO A 40 2.13 27.48 -4.72
C PRO A 40 3.59 27.92 -4.85
N VAL A 41 4.15 28.42 -3.75
CA VAL A 41 5.59 28.61 -3.60
C VAL A 41 6.18 27.20 -3.47
N ARG A 42 6.71 26.64 -4.56
CA ARG A 42 7.64 25.52 -4.49
C ARG A 42 8.98 26.05 -3.99
N GLN A 43 9.32 25.78 -2.74
CA GLN A 43 10.70 25.81 -2.28
C GLN A 43 10.97 24.58 -1.41
N GLY A 44 11.89 23.76 -1.94
CA GLY A 44 12.11 22.36 -1.57
C GLY A 44 11.60 21.47 -2.68
N ASP A 45 12.49 20.88 -3.49
CA ASP A 45 12.06 19.80 -4.39
C ASP A 45 11.47 18.70 -3.52
N ALA A 46 10.19 18.39 -3.72
CA ALA A 46 9.59 17.20 -3.12
C ALA A 46 10.52 16.02 -3.40
N PRO A 47 10.81 15.15 -2.41
CA PRO A 47 11.78 14.08 -2.61
C PRO A 47 11.41 13.29 -3.87
N ALA A 48 12.38 13.10 -4.77
CA ALA A 48 12.14 12.44 -6.04
C ALA A 48 11.50 11.06 -5.81
N PHE A 49 10.43 10.77 -6.58
CA PHE A 49 9.72 9.52 -6.45
C PHE A 49 10.48 8.37 -7.10
N ILE A 50 10.59 7.25 -6.39
CA ILE A 50 10.92 5.95 -6.97
C ILE A 50 9.61 5.32 -7.45
N THR A 51 9.49 5.04 -8.74
CA THR A 51 8.22 4.65 -9.36
C THR A 51 8.13 3.14 -9.60
N PHE A 52 6.97 2.58 -9.28
CA PHE A 52 6.59 1.19 -9.50
C PHE A 52 5.32 1.15 -10.35
N SER A 53 5.23 0.18 -11.25
CA SER A 53 4.14 0.09 -12.24
C SER A 53 2.85 -0.51 -11.69
N GLY A 54 2.92 -1.31 -10.63
CA GLY A 54 1.76 -1.93 -9.99
C GLY A 54 1.07 -1.02 -8.98
N ASN A 55 -0.08 -1.46 -8.48
CA ASN A 55 -0.73 -0.84 -7.32
C ASN A 55 0.11 -1.08 -6.06
N ALA A 56 -0.02 -0.23 -5.05
CA ALA A 56 0.74 -0.37 -3.80
C ALA A 56 0.55 -1.74 -3.13
N SER A 57 -0.64 -2.35 -3.23
CA SER A 57 -0.92 -3.67 -2.66
C SER A 57 -0.14 -4.83 -3.30
N GLN A 58 0.47 -4.62 -4.47
CA GLN A 58 1.34 -5.61 -5.14
C GLN A 58 2.74 -5.65 -4.51
N TYR A 59 3.08 -4.69 -3.65
CA TYR A 59 4.42 -4.58 -3.10
C TYR A 59 4.38 -4.73 -1.58
N THR A 60 5.32 -5.51 -1.04
CA THR A 60 5.65 -5.42 0.39
C THR A 60 6.74 -4.40 0.58
N VAL A 61 6.63 -3.62 1.64
CA VAL A 61 7.65 -2.67 2.07
C VAL A 61 8.10 -3.11 3.46
N VAL A 62 9.36 -3.51 3.58
CA VAL A 62 9.90 -4.08 4.84
C VAL A 62 11.17 -3.34 5.21
N ALA A 63 11.18 -2.76 6.41
CA ALA A 63 12.37 -2.09 6.95
C ALA A 63 13.53 -3.09 7.17
N ASN A 64 14.75 -2.64 6.89
CA ASN A 64 15.97 -3.41 7.13
C ASN A 64 17.13 -2.46 7.50
N ALA A 65 18.32 -3.02 7.72
CA ALA A 65 19.50 -2.24 8.15
C ALA A 65 19.92 -1.14 7.16
N SER A 66 19.52 -1.25 5.89
CA SER A 66 19.89 -0.33 4.81
C SER A 66 18.71 0.53 4.33
N GLY A 67 17.65 0.66 5.13
CA GLY A 67 16.42 1.36 4.76
C GLY A 67 15.24 0.39 4.61
N PHE A 68 14.78 0.17 3.38
CA PHE A 68 13.59 -0.62 3.09
C PHE A 68 13.77 -1.49 1.84
N ALA A 69 13.36 -2.75 1.93
CA ALA A 69 13.17 -3.61 0.78
C ALA A 69 11.73 -3.47 0.27
N VAL A 70 11.59 -3.11 -1.01
CA VAL A 70 10.31 -3.04 -1.73
C VAL A 70 10.23 -4.23 -2.67
N THR A 71 9.42 -5.23 -2.32
CA THR A 71 9.35 -6.51 -3.04
C THR A 71 8.03 -6.64 -3.76
N ASP A 72 8.08 -6.83 -5.07
CA ASP A 72 6.92 -7.19 -5.89
C ASP A 72 6.50 -8.62 -5.57
N ILE A 73 5.30 -8.81 -5.03
CA ILE A 73 4.83 -10.12 -4.57
C ILE A 73 4.49 -11.06 -5.74
N VAL A 74 4.29 -10.53 -6.95
CA VAL A 74 3.94 -11.31 -8.14
C VAL A 74 5.20 -11.86 -8.80
N THR A 75 6.24 -11.03 -8.90
CA THR A 75 7.49 -11.41 -9.58
C THR A 75 8.60 -11.88 -8.63
N GLY A 76 8.48 -11.58 -7.33
CA GLY A 76 9.52 -11.78 -6.34
C GLY A 76 10.70 -10.80 -6.43
N GLN A 77 10.68 -9.87 -7.39
CA GLN A 77 11.73 -8.88 -7.56
C GLN A 77 11.74 -7.90 -6.40
N SER A 78 12.92 -7.64 -5.84
CA SER A 78 13.09 -6.75 -4.69
C SER A 78 14.01 -5.59 -5.03
N THR A 79 13.56 -4.37 -4.68
CA THR A 79 14.32 -3.13 -4.85
C THR A 79 14.66 -2.56 -3.49
N GLN A 80 15.94 -2.32 -3.24
CA GLN A 80 16.38 -1.68 -2.00
C GLN A 80 16.29 -0.16 -2.09
N VAL A 81 15.71 0.46 -1.06
CA VAL A 81 15.41 1.89 -1.01
C VAL A 81 15.88 2.49 0.32
N ALA A 82 16.46 3.68 0.26
CA ALA A 82 16.90 4.40 1.46
C ALA A 82 15.73 4.89 2.31
N ALA A 83 15.93 4.98 3.63
CA ALA A 83 15.00 5.68 4.51
C ALA A 83 14.82 7.14 4.06
N GLY A 84 13.62 7.68 4.25
CA GLY A 84 13.26 9.04 3.79
C GLY A 84 12.76 9.13 2.34
N SER A 85 12.88 8.07 1.55
CA SER A 85 12.44 8.07 0.14
C SER A 85 10.91 8.19 -0.02
N ARG A 86 10.47 8.50 -1.23
CA ARG A 86 9.05 8.54 -1.63
C ARG A 86 8.83 7.49 -2.72
N LEU A 87 7.90 6.56 -2.50
CA LEU A 87 7.53 5.54 -3.48
C LEU A 87 6.26 5.98 -4.21
N ARG A 88 6.23 5.89 -5.54
CA ARG A 88 5.04 6.10 -6.36
C ARG A 88 4.57 4.77 -6.94
N PHE A 89 3.31 4.46 -6.73
CA PHE A 89 2.63 3.31 -7.34
C PHE A 89 1.57 3.80 -8.34
N ALA A 90 0.94 2.85 -9.03
CA ALA A 90 -0.12 3.17 -9.98
C ALA A 90 -1.35 3.82 -9.33
N ASP A 91 -1.60 3.57 -8.05
CA ASP A 91 -2.80 4.03 -7.34
C ASP A 91 -2.52 4.96 -6.16
N SER A 92 -1.38 4.84 -5.48
CA SER A 92 -1.03 5.67 -4.32
C SER A 92 0.48 5.94 -4.21
N ALA A 93 0.89 6.51 -3.07
CA ALA A 93 2.29 6.66 -2.71
C ALA A 93 2.54 6.17 -1.29
N ILE A 94 3.80 5.79 -1.01
CA ILE A 94 4.27 5.46 0.33
C ILE A 94 5.45 6.37 0.67
N ALA A 95 5.38 7.02 1.83
CA ALA A 95 6.46 7.83 2.38
C ALA A 95 7.30 7.00 3.38
N LEU A 96 8.63 6.99 3.22
CA LEU A 96 9.57 6.23 4.03
C LEU A 96 10.36 7.09 5.03
N ASP A 97 10.01 8.36 5.19
CA ASP A 97 10.47 9.24 6.27
C ASP A 97 9.65 9.00 7.54
N ILE A 98 9.72 7.78 8.06
CA ILE A 98 9.01 7.35 9.29
C ILE A 98 9.50 8.07 10.57
N GLN A 99 10.51 8.93 10.44
CA GLN A 99 11.01 9.86 11.46
C GLN A 99 10.97 11.34 11.01
N GLY A 100 10.51 11.61 9.79
CA GLY A 100 10.48 12.95 9.18
C GLY A 100 9.08 13.54 9.10
N ASN A 101 8.86 14.40 8.11
CA ASN A 101 7.61 15.15 7.95
C ASN A 101 6.39 14.24 7.85
N ALA A 102 6.44 13.15 7.08
CA ALA A 102 5.26 12.29 6.96
C ALA A 102 4.87 11.65 8.29
N ALA A 103 5.85 11.27 9.12
CA ALA A 103 5.58 10.73 10.44
C ALA A 103 5.04 11.78 11.41
N LEU A 104 5.57 13.01 11.35
CA LEU A 104 5.04 14.15 12.13
C LEU A 104 3.59 14.44 11.77
N VAL A 105 3.27 14.50 10.47
CA VAL A 105 1.89 14.70 9.99
C VAL A 105 0.99 13.56 10.45
N TYR A 106 1.43 12.31 10.29
CA TYR A 106 0.63 11.15 10.68
C TYR A 106 0.29 11.22 12.18
N ARG A 107 1.29 11.48 13.04
CA ARG A 107 1.10 11.57 14.49
C ARG A 107 0.19 12.72 14.89
N ILE A 108 0.39 13.93 14.36
CA ILE A 108 -0.44 15.08 14.75
C ILE A 108 -1.88 14.95 14.26
N TYR A 109 -2.09 14.34 13.08
CA TYR A 109 -3.42 14.05 12.53
C TYR A 109 -4.14 13.00 13.38
N GLN A 110 -3.48 11.89 13.72
CA GLN A 110 -4.05 10.88 14.60
C GLN A 110 -4.30 11.44 16.01
N ALA A 111 -3.40 12.25 16.55
CA ALA A 111 -3.57 12.88 17.86
C ALA A 111 -4.77 13.85 17.89
N ALA A 112 -4.94 14.65 16.84
CA ALA A 112 -6.04 15.60 16.73
C ALA A 112 -7.41 14.93 16.55
N PHE A 113 -7.47 13.77 15.88
CA PHE A 113 -8.75 13.18 15.49
C PHE A 113 -9.00 11.77 16.04
N ASN A 114 -8.08 11.18 16.79
CA ASN A 114 -8.21 9.82 17.34
C ASN A 114 -8.66 8.79 16.28
N ARG A 115 -8.11 8.89 15.08
CA ARG A 115 -8.36 7.98 13.95
C ARG A 115 -7.16 7.93 13.03
N LYS A 116 -7.07 6.87 12.21
CA LYS A 116 -6.12 6.84 11.09
C LYS A 116 -6.39 8.03 10.15
N PRO A 117 -5.35 8.75 9.69
CA PRO A 117 -5.51 9.78 8.69
C PRO A 117 -6.09 9.21 7.40
N ASP A 118 -6.97 9.96 6.74
CA ASP A 118 -7.39 9.63 5.38
C ASP A 118 -6.27 9.96 4.40
N LEU A 119 -6.16 9.18 3.31
CA LEU A 119 -5.05 9.30 2.36
C LEU A 119 -4.94 10.68 1.69
N PRO A 120 -6.04 11.32 1.24
CA PRO A 120 -5.96 12.66 0.63
C PRO A 120 -5.54 13.74 1.64
N GLY A 121 -6.15 13.78 2.83
CA GLY A 121 -5.83 14.76 3.86
C GLY A 121 -4.39 14.61 4.37
N LEU A 122 -3.93 13.37 4.58
CA LEU A 122 -2.55 13.09 4.92
C LEU A 122 -1.59 13.62 3.85
N GLY A 123 -1.87 13.36 2.57
CA GLY A 123 -1.03 13.85 1.48
C GLY A 123 -1.01 15.36 1.31
N PHE A 124 -2.11 16.04 1.59
CA PHE A 124 -2.15 17.51 1.66
C PHE A 124 -1.16 18.01 2.72
N TRP A 125 -1.26 17.54 3.95
CA TRP A 125 -0.41 18.02 5.05
C TRP A 125 1.05 17.63 4.91
N ILE A 126 1.35 16.45 4.34
CA ILE A 126 2.72 16.07 3.96
C ILE A 126 3.27 17.09 2.97
N ALA A 127 2.52 17.43 1.91
CA ALA A 127 2.96 18.42 0.93
C ALA A 127 3.18 19.80 1.57
N GLN A 128 2.31 20.23 2.49
CA GLN A 128 2.47 21.49 3.20
C GLN A 128 3.76 21.52 4.04
N MET A 129 4.02 20.48 4.84
CA MET A 129 5.23 20.41 5.67
C MET A 129 6.51 20.23 4.85
N ASP A 130 6.44 19.49 3.74
CA ASP A 130 7.55 19.38 2.78
C ASP A 130 7.89 20.74 2.11
N ASN A 131 6.94 21.67 2.07
CA ASN A 131 7.15 23.07 1.62
C ASN A 131 7.37 24.06 2.79
N GLY A 132 7.73 23.56 3.98
CA GLY A 132 8.19 24.40 5.10
C GLY A 132 7.10 24.89 6.05
N VAL A 133 5.85 24.43 5.92
CA VAL A 133 4.82 24.70 6.94
C VAL A 133 5.21 24.01 8.24
N ALA A 134 5.18 24.73 9.37
CA ALA A 134 5.55 24.17 10.65
C ALA A 134 4.45 23.24 11.19
N GLN A 135 4.84 22.18 11.91
CA GLN A 135 3.89 21.27 12.58
C GLN A 135 2.91 22.02 13.49
N ARG A 136 3.37 23.10 14.15
CA ARG A 136 2.53 23.95 14.99
C ARG A 136 1.36 24.56 14.21
N ASP A 137 1.59 24.98 12.97
CA ASP A 137 0.55 25.58 12.13
C ASP A 137 -0.45 24.51 11.67
N VAL A 138 0.01 23.29 11.40
CA VAL A 138 -0.86 22.13 11.13
C VAL A 138 -1.75 21.84 12.35
N ALA A 139 -1.16 21.79 13.54
CA ALA A 139 -1.89 21.59 14.80
C ALA A 139 -2.92 22.71 15.05
N ALA A 140 -2.57 23.97 14.76
CA ALA A 140 -3.48 25.10 14.87
C ALA A 140 -4.70 24.93 13.95
N ASN A 141 -4.47 24.56 12.69
CA ASN A 141 -5.56 24.30 11.74
C ASN A 141 -6.48 23.17 12.21
N PHE A 142 -5.92 22.08 12.73
CA PHE A 142 -6.71 20.99 13.29
C PHE A 142 -7.55 21.42 14.48
N ILE A 143 -6.99 22.14 15.45
CA ILE A 143 -7.74 22.60 16.63
C ILE A 143 -8.93 23.49 16.23
N THR A 144 -8.81 24.27 15.15
CA THR A 144 -9.89 25.14 14.66
C THR A 144 -10.94 24.43 13.79
N SER A 145 -10.75 23.14 13.49
CA SER A 145 -11.66 22.39 12.62
C SER A 145 -12.94 21.95 13.34
N GLU A 146 -14.01 21.76 12.58
CA GLU A 146 -15.26 21.19 13.08
C GLU A 146 -15.05 19.76 13.62
N GLU A 147 -14.23 18.94 12.96
CA GLU A 147 -13.94 17.58 13.42
C GLU A 147 -13.28 17.58 14.81
N PHE A 148 -12.38 18.53 15.08
CA PHE A 148 -11.77 18.68 16.41
C PHE A 148 -12.81 19.11 17.44
N ALA A 149 -13.67 20.07 17.11
CA ALA A 149 -14.76 20.51 17.99
C ALA A 149 -15.73 19.38 18.33
N LEU A 150 -16.03 18.48 17.39
CA LEU A 150 -16.88 17.31 17.63
C LEU A 150 -16.26 16.32 18.63
N ARG A 151 -14.93 16.20 18.65
CA ARG A 151 -14.21 15.26 19.53
C ARG A 151 -13.87 15.87 20.88
N TYR A 152 -13.33 17.08 20.88
CA TYR A 152 -12.82 17.76 22.06
C TYR A 152 -13.86 18.70 22.70
N GLY A 153 -14.92 19.06 21.99
CA GLY A 153 -15.93 20.05 22.39
C GLY A 153 -15.67 21.38 21.68
N ALA A 154 -16.73 22.19 21.49
CA ALA A 154 -16.60 23.50 20.84
C ALA A 154 -15.76 24.49 21.67
N ASN A 155 -15.88 24.43 23.00
CA ASN A 155 -15.12 25.26 23.94
C ASN A 155 -14.80 24.46 25.21
N PRO A 156 -13.93 23.44 25.16
CA PRO A 156 -13.66 22.62 26.33
C PRO A 156 -12.95 23.45 27.39
N THR A 157 -13.15 23.12 28.67
CA THR A 157 -12.29 23.65 29.74
C THR A 157 -10.86 23.08 29.59
N ASN A 158 -9.87 23.67 30.27
CA ASN A 158 -8.51 23.09 30.25
C ASN A 158 -8.47 21.67 30.83
N LEU A 159 -9.32 21.39 31.83
CA LEU A 159 -9.50 20.05 32.39
C LEU A 159 -10.03 19.06 31.36
N ASP A 160 -11.13 19.41 30.67
CA ASP A 160 -11.71 18.54 29.64
C ASP A 160 -10.74 18.31 28.50
N TYR A 161 -10.05 19.38 28.07
CA TYR A 161 -9.08 19.33 26.98
C TYR A 161 -7.93 18.37 27.29
N VAL A 162 -7.23 18.57 28.41
CA VAL A 162 -6.08 17.71 28.79
C VAL A 162 -6.53 16.28 29.04
N THR A 163 -7.66 16.06 29.72
CA THR A 163 -8.20 14.71 29.96
C THR A 163 -8.47 13.98 28.65
N LYS A 164 -9.04 14.67 27.66
CA LYS A 164 -9.27 14.09 26.33
C LYS A 164 -7.98 13.83 25.56
N LEU A 165 -6.93 14.65 25.70
CA LEU A 165 -5.64 14.36 25.08
C LEU A 165 -5.04 13.06 25.62
N TYR A 166 -5.06 12.85 26.94
CA TYR A 166 -4.61 11.59 27.54
C TYR A 166 -5.41 10.38 27.00
N ASN A 167 -6.75 10.47 26.99
CA ASN A 167 -7.59 9.37 26.55
C ASN A 167 -7.46 9.08 25.04
N ASN A 168 -7.41 10.12 24.21
CA ASN A 168 -7.45 9.98 22.76
C ASN A 168 -6.08 9.74 22.12
N ILE A 169 -5.01 10.26 22.74
CA ILE A 169 -3.65 10.17 22.17
C ILE A 169 -2.88 9.07 22.86
N LEU A 170 -2.88 9.07 24.20
CA LEU A 170 -2.10 8.12 25.00
C LEU A 170 -2.88 6.86 25.39
N GLN A 171 -4.17 6.80 25.04
CA GLN A 171 -5.05 5.64 25.29
C GLN A 171 -5.13 5.25 26.77
N ARG A 172 -5.05 6.24 27.67
CA ARG A 172 -5.13 6.05 29.12
C ARG A 172 -5.65 7.28 29.84
N ALA A 173 -6.09 7.09 31.08
CA ALA A 173 -6.45 8.20 31.96
C ALA A 173 -5.20 9.02 32.36
N PRO A 174 -5.36 10.34 32.61
CA PRO A 174 -4.29 11.16 33.13
C PRO A 174 -3.90 10.75 34.55
N GLU A 175 -2.60 10.68 34.81
CA GLU A 175 -2.07 10.66 36.16
C GLU A 175 -2.17 12.04 36.81
N LYS A 176 -2.40 12.07 38.13
CA LYS A 176 -2.64 13.33 38.87
C LYS A 176 -1.53 14.37 38.65
N ALA A 177 -0.27 13.97 38.74
CA ALA A 177 0.86 14.89 38.63
C ALA A 177 0.97 15.53 37.22
N GLY A 178 0.79 14.73 36.17
CA GLY A 178 0.81 15.23 34.79
C GLY A 178 -0.38 16.13 34.49
N LEU A 179 -1.58 15.75 34.96
CA LEU A 179 -2.76 16.60 34.86
C LEU A 179 -2.56 17.96 35.54
N ASP A 180 -2.08 17.95 36.79
CA ASP A 180 -1.83 19.17 37.56
C ASP A 180 -0.81 20.08 36.85
N TYR A 181 0.26 19.50 36.29
CA TYR A 181 1.25 20.24 35.50
C TYR A 181 0.64 20.93 34.29
N TRP A 182 -0.09 20.19 33.44
CA TRP A 182 -0.69 20.74 32.23
C TRP A 182 -1.74 21.81 32.53
N LEU A 183 -2.53 21.62 33.59
CA LEU A 183 -3.51 22.61 34.03
C LEU A 183 -2.83 23.88 34.52
N ASP A 184 -1.76 23.79 35.30
CA ASP A 184 -1.00 24.96 35.75
C ASP A 184 -0.51 25.78 34.55
N VAL A 185 0.22 25.16 33.62
CA VAL A 185 0.84 25.88 32.50
C VAL A 185 -0.19 26.48 31.53
N LEU A 186 -1.35 25.84 31.37
CA LEU A 186 -2.45 26.37 30.56
C LEU A 186 -3.21 27.49 31.29
N ASN A 187 -3.50 27.34 32.58
CA ASN A 187 -4.27 28.32 33.34
C ASN A 187 -3.49 29.62 33.56
N ARG A 188 -2.17 29.55 33.73
CA ARG A 188 -1.30 30.73 33.85
C ARG A 188 -0.84 31.31 32.51
N GLY A 189 -1.27 30.72 31.38
CA GLY A 189 -0.93 31.18 30.03
C GLY A 189 0.55 30.99 29.65
N ALA A 190 1.28 30.11 30.35
CA ALA A 190 2.68 29.79 30.02
C ALA A 190 2.80 28.95 28.74
N THR A 191 1.71 28.29 28.34
CA THR A 191 1.58 27.61 27.05
C THR A 191 0.14 27.77 26.52
N ASN A 192 -0.12 27.30 25.31
CA ASN A 192 -1.43 27.28 24.69
C ASN A 192 -1.78 25.86 24.21
N ARG A 193 -3.04 25.66 23.84
CA ARG A 193 -3.56 24.34 23.44
C ARG A 193 -2.88 23.78 22.19
N VAL A 194 -2.48 24.63 21.23
CA VAL A 194 -1.78 24.19 20.02
C VAL A 194 -0.46 23.53 20.38
N ASP A 195 0.33 24.17 21.25
CA ASP A 195 1.61 23.64 21.69
C ASP A 195 1.43 22.36 22.53
N VAL A 196 0.43 22.31 23.42
CA VAL A 196 0.12 21.10 24.19
C VAL A 196 -0.26 19.92 23.29
N LEU A 197 -1.08 20.11 22.26
CA LEU A 197 -1.38 19.05 21.27
C LEU A 197 -0.09 18.56 20.57
N GLY A 198 0.79 19.49 20.19
CA GLY A 198 2.10 19.18 19.62
C GLY A 198 2.96 18.33 20.57
N TYR A 199 3.02 18.70 21.85
CA TYR A 199 3.78 17.94 22.85
C TYR A 199 3.23 16.54 23.09
N PHE A 200 1.90 16.36 23.13
CA PHE A 200 1.30 15.02 23.24
C PHE A 200 1.57 14.19 21.99
N SER A 201 1.41 14.77 20.79
CA SER A 201 1.71 14.12 19.50
C SER A 201 3.14 13.60 19.44
N GLU A 202 4.10 14.40 19.90
CA GLU A 202 5.53 14.08 19.82
C GLU A 202 6.11 13.49 21.11
N SER A 203 5.27 13.14 22.07
CA SER A 203 5.69 12.37 23.24
C SER A 203 6.22 11.00 22.83
N GLU A 204 7.22 10.49 23.54
CA GLU A 204 7.77 9.15 23.27
C GLU A 204 6.73 8.05 23.44
N GLU A 205 5.77 8.25 24.35
CA GLU A 205 4.62 7.36 24.52
C GLU A 205 3.76 7.30 23.24
N ASN A 206 3.34 8.45 22.70
CA ASN A 206 2.56 8.46 21.46
C ASN A 206 3.37 7.93 20.27
N LYS A 207 4.66 8.29 20.13
CA LYS A 207 5.52 7.72 19.09
C LYS A 207 5.58 6.20 19.17
N GLY A 208 5.67 5.63 20.37
CA GLY A 208 5.61 4.20 20.61
C GLY A 208 4.28 3.57 20.19
N LEU A 209 3.15 4.23 20.47
CA LEU A 209 1.82 3.78 20.05
C LEU A 209 1.63 3.82 18.53
N VAL A 210 2.22 4.81 17.85
CA VAL A 210 2.10 4.98 16.39
C VAL A 210 3.10 4.13 15.61
N ALA A 211 4.28 3.85 16.16
CA ALA A 211 5.38 3.19 15.45
C ALA A 211 4.97 1.91 14.69
N PRO A 212 4.16 0.98 15.25
CA PRO A 212 3.72 -0.21 14.52
C PRO A 212 2.91 0.11 13.25
N ALA A 213 2.11 1.18 13.25
CA ALA A 213 1.24 1.53 12.14
C ALA A 213 1.99 2.14 10.94
N ILE A 214 3.19 2.69 11.19
CA ILE A 214 4.01 3.37 10.17
C ILE A 214 5.32 2.64 9.86
N ALA A 215 5.59 1.51 10.52
CA ALA A 215 6.87 0.78 10.42
C ALA A 215 7.24 0.37 8.98
N ASN A 216 6.23 0.10 8.14
CA ASN A 216 6.38 -0.29 6.74
C ASN A 216 6.16 0.89 5.76
N GLY A 217 6.30 2.11 6.26
CA GLY A 217 6.02 3.33 5.51
C GLY A 217 4.59 3.81 5.69
N ILE A 218 4.35 5.03 5.21
CA ILE A 218 3.11 5.77 5.41
C ILE A 218 2.44 5.92 4.05
N GLU A 219 1.36 5.19 3.84
CA GLU A 219 0.58 5.31 2.60
C GLU A 219 -0.24 6.61 2.58
N TYR A 220 -0.22 7.32 1.46
CA TYR A 220 -0.97 8.57 1.25
C TYR A 220 -1.31 8.76 -0.24
N LEU A 221 -2.17 9.73 -0.53
CA LEU A 221 -2.39 10.22 -1.89
C LEU A 221 -1.65 11.53 -2.07
N PRO A 222 -0.64 11.61 -2.95
CA PRO A 222 0.06 12.86 -3.25
C PRO A 222 -0.90 14.02 -3.52
N TRP A 223 -0.58 15.21 -3.01
CA TRP A 223 -1.48 16.35 -3.16
C TRP A 223 -1.82 16.63 -4.63
N GLY A 224 -3.11 16.86 -4.90
CA GLY A 224 -3.63 17.02 -6.26
C GLY A 224 -3.79 15.72 -7.06
N SER A 225 -3.57 14.54 -6.46
CA SER A 225 -3.87 13.24 -7.06
C SER A 225 -5.14 12.63 -6.47
N SER A 226 -5.73 11.70 -7.22
CA SER A 226 -6.87 10.89 -6.79
C SER A 226 -6.55 9.41 -7.02
N LEU A 227 -7.16 8.53 -6.23
CA LEU A 227 -7.16 7.11 -6.56
C LEU A 227 -7.73 6.92 -7.98
N PRO A 228 -7.13 6.06 -8.82
CA PRO A 228 -7.72 5.68 -10.09
C PRO A 228 -9.12 5.10 -9.85
N SER A 229 -10.10 5.41 -10.70
CA SER A 229 -11.45 4.86 -10.59
C SER A 229 -11.86 4.16 -11.88
N LYS A 230 -12.45 2.97 -11.76
CA LYS A 230 -13.03 2.21 -12.87
C LYS A 230 -14.47 1.80 -12.54
N PRO A 231 -15.33 1.60 -13.56
CA PRO A 231 -16.64 0.98 -13.34
C PRO A 231 -16.50 -0.36 -12.62
N VAL A 232 -17.40 -0.63 -11.67
CA VAL A 232 -17.44 -1.91 -10.94
C VAL A 232 -17.44 -3.11 -11.90
N ALA A 233 -18.11 -2.98 -13.04
CA ALA A 233 -18.18 -3.99 -14.10
C ALA A 233 -16.80 -4.51 -14.55
N ASP A 234 -15.77 -3.66 -14.55
CA ASP A 234 -14.41 -4.03 -14.97
C ASP A 234 -13.76 -5.03 -14.00
N TYR A 235 -14.21 -5.01 -12.73
CA TYR A 235 -13.73 -5.88 -11.67
C TYR A 235 -14.57 -7.16 -11.52
N VAL A 236 -15.76 -7.25 -12.11
CA VAL A 236 -16.66 -8.40 -11.97
C VAL A 236 -16.00 -9.66 -12.53
N ALA A 237 -15.65 -10.58 -11.64
CA ALA A 237 -15.10 -11.89 -11.93
C ALA A 237 -14.96 -12.69 -10.63
N GLN A 238 -14.76 -14.00 -10.77
CA GLN A 238 -14.06 -14.79 -9.75
C GLN A 238 -12.55 -14.64 -9.98
N TYR A 239 -11.77 -14.62 -8.92
CA TYR A 239 -10.32 -14.59 -8.91
C TYR A 239 -9.85 -15.74 -8.01
N ASN A 240 -8.99 -16.60 -8.52
CA ASN A 240 -8.46 -17.73 -7.76
C ASN A 240 -6.98 -17.50 -7.51
N GLY A 241 -6.52 -17.88 -6.32
CA GLY A 241 -5.19 -17.55 -5.85
C GLY A 241 -4.76 -18.32 -4.62
N SER A 242 -3.65 -17.86 -4.05
CA SER A 242 -3.06 -18.46 -2.86
C SER A 242 -2.68 -17.41 -1.83
N LEU A 243 -2.59 -17.86 -0.59
CA LEU A 243 -2.03 -17.16 0.55
C LEU A 243 -0.60 -17.68 0.77
N SER A 244 0.31 -16.79 1.12
CA SER A 244 1.70 -17.13 1.49
C SER A 244 2.21 -16.21 2.60
N GLY A 245 3.30 -16.58 3.28
CA GLY A 245 3.90 -15.84 4.40
C GLY A 245 3.98 -16.70 5.65
N GLY A 246 3.42 -16.22 6.76
CA GLY A 246 3.37 -16.95 8.03
C GLY A 246 2.58 -18.26 7.97
N ASP A 247 1.67 -18.39 6.99
CA ASP A 247 0.99 -19.61 6.62
C ASP A 247 0.81 -19.67 5.09
N THR A 248 0.35 -20.82 4.60
CA THR A 248 -0.04 -21.02 3.20
C THR A 248 -1.51 -21.40 3.09
N GLY A 249 -2.10 -21.17 1.94
CA GLY A 249 -3.52 -21.46 1.74
C GLY A 249 -4.00 -21.19 0.32
N ASN A 250 -5.26 -21.50 0.06
CA ASN A 250 -5.94 -21.06 -1.15
C ASN A 250 -6.82 -19.84 -0.85
N LEU A 251 -7.09 -19.05 -1.88
CA LEU A 251 -7.96 -17.87 -1.79
C LEU A 251 -8.82 -17.79 -3.05
N THR A 252 -10.10 -17.57 -2.86
CA THR A 252 -11.06 -17.21 -3.91
C THR A 252 -11.63 -15.84 -3.57
N ILE A 253 -11.63 -14.93 -4.54
CA ILE A 253 -12.25 -13.61 -4.45
C ILE A 253 -13.30 -13.54 -5.55
N ILE A 254 -14.53 -13.15 -5.23
CA ILE A 254 -15.63 -12.99 -6.19
C ILE A 254 -16.10 -11.55 -6.07
N VAL A 255 -16.04 -10.82 -7.19
CA VAL A 255 -16.65 -9.50 -7.30
C VAL A 255 -17.93 -9.66 -8.10
N ASN A 256 -19.08 -9.35 -7.50
CA ASN A 256 -20.37 -9.40 -8.18
C ASN A 256 -20.72 -8.07 -8.87
N SER A 257 -21.80 -8.06 -9.64
CA SER A 257 -22.25 -6.88 -10.39
C SER A 257 -22.68 -5.69 -9.54
N SER A 258 -22.98 -5.89 -8.24
CA SER A 258 -23.28 -4.80 -7.31
C SER A 258 -22.04 -4.24 -6.62
N GLY A 259 -20.84 -4.77 -6.91
CA GLY A 259 -19.58 -4.31 -6.32
C GLY A 259 -19.27 -4.92 -4.96
N VAL A 260 -20.03 -5.93 -4.53
CA VAL A 260 -19.68 -6.71 -3.35
C VAL A 260 -18.53 -7.63 -3.71
N VAL A 261 -17.44 -7.53 -2.95
CA VAL A 261 -16.35 -8.50 -2.91
C VAL A 261 -16.69 -9.55 -1.87
N GLN A 262 -16.73 -10.81 -2.27
CA GLN A 262 -16.79 -11.97 -1.38
C GLN A 262 -15.46 -12.70 -1.50
N ALA A 263 -14.68 -12.77 -0.43
CA ALA A 263 -13.42 -13.49 -0.44
C ALA A 263 -13.44 -14.57 0.62
N GLY A 264 -12.92 -15.75 0.28
CA GLY A 264 -12.79 -16.88 1.19
C GLY A 264 -11.83 -17.95 0.68
N GLY A 265 -11.40 -18.84 1.56
CA GLY A 265 -10.37 -19.83 1.29
C GLY A 265 -10.03 -20.64 2.54
N HIS A 266 -8.90 -21.34 2.51
CA HIS A 266 -8.43 -22.21 3.58
C HIS A 266 -6.98 -21.89 3.92
N ILE A 267 -6.68 -21.76 5.21
CA ILE A 267 -5.31 -21.58 5.73
C ILE A 267 -4.82 -22.90 6.32
N ASN A 268 -3.74 -23.44 5.76
CA ASN A 268 -3.25 -24.80 6.03
C ASN A 268 -2.73 -25.00 7.46
N GLY A 269 -1.93 -24.08 7.99
CA GLY A 269 -1.30 -24.22 9.31
C GLY A 269 -2.30 -24.36 10.46
N PRO A 270 -3.24 -23.40 10.63
CA PRO A 270 -4.32 -23.53 11.60
C PRO A 270 -5.44 -24.49 11.14
N ASN A 271 -5.43 -24.93 9.87
CA ASN A 271 -6.45 -25.76 9.25
C ASN A 271 -7.87 -25.16 9.40
N VAL A 272 -8.04 -23.91 8.94
CA VAL A 272 -9.32 -23.19 9.07
C VAL A 272 -9.75 -22.53 7.77
N ASP A 273 -11.04 -22.64 7.49
CA ASP A 273 -11.72 -21.90 6.42
C ASP A 273 -12.00 -20.46 6.83
N VAL A 274 -11.68 -19.55 5.93
CA VAL A 274 -11.81 -18.11 6.13
C VAL A 274 -12.72 -17.55 5.05
N GLY A 275 -13.53 -16.54 5.38
CA GLY A 275 -14.43 -15.98 4.40
C GLY A 275 -15.32 -14.85 4.89
N GLY A 276 -15.82 -14.05 3.95
CA GLY A 276 -16.69 -12.90 4.22
C GLY A 276 -16.68 -11.89 3.07
N SER A 277 -17.18 -10.68 3.33
CA SER A 277 -17.51 -9.74 2.26
C SER A 277 -17.25 -8.28 2.61
N ALA A 278 -16.91 -7.48 1.60
CA ALA A 278 -16.81 -6.02 1.67
C ALA A 278 -17.33 -5.36 0.39
N GLN A 279 -17.54 -4.05 0.44
CA GLN A 279 -17.77 -3.26 -0.76
C GLN A 279 -16.44 -2.96 -1.45
N LEU A 280 -16.37 -3.20 -2.76
CA LEU A 280 -15.23 -2.79 -3.58
C LEU A 280 -15.29 -1.28 -3.77
N ALA A 281 -14.22 -0.57 -3.43
CA ALA A 281 -14.08 0.82 -3.83
C ALA A 281 -13.99 0.91 -5.36
N ALA A 282 -14.44 2.03 -5.96
CA ALA A 282 -14.28 2.26 -7.40
C ALA A 282 -12.81 2.20 -7.86
N SER A 283 -11.85 2.31 -6.94
CA SER A 283 -10.43 2.12 -7.19
C SER A 283 -9.94 0.68 -7.18
N GLY A 284 -10.85 -0.29 -7.05
CA GLY A 284 -10.52 -1.70 -6.92
C GLY A 284 -9.97 -2.09 -5.54
N ARG A 285 -9.91 -1.16 -4.58
CA ARG A 285 -9.46 -1.42 -3.21
C ARG A 285 -10.56 -2.09 -2.40
N PHE A 286 -10.17 -3.01 -1.52
CA PHE A 286 -11.05 -3.65 -0.56
C PHE A 286 -10.30 -3.98 0.72
N GLU A 287 -11.04 -3.97 1.81
CA GLU A 287 -10.60 -4.39 3.14
C GLU A 287 -11.76 -5.13 3.78
N MET A 288 -11.50 -6.33 4.29
CA MET A 288 -12.50 -7.06 5.04
C MET A 288 -11.89 -7.69 6.29
N ASP A 289 -12.66 -7.61 7.36
CA ASP A 289 -12.40 -8.27 8.62
C ASP A 289 -13.36 -9.45 8.78
N TYR A 290 -12.80 -10.59 9.15
CA TYR A 290 -13.51 -11.83 9.37
C TYR A 290 -13.45 -12.18 10.85
N GLY A 291 -14.58 -12.09 11.53
CA GLY A 291 -14.75 -12.50 12.92
C GLY A 291 -15.65 -13.73 13.03
N GLY A 292 -15.14 -14.82 13.60
CA GLY A 292 -15.90 -16.05 13.83
C GLY A 292 -15.01 -17.23 14.18
N ASN A 293 -15.56 -18.22 14.90
CA ASN A 293 -14.88 -19.49 15.23
C ASN A 293 -13.50 -19.35 15.92
N GLY A 294 -13.31 -18.31 16.75
CA GLY A 294 -12.04 -18.05 17.44
C GLY A 294 -10.95 -17.43 16.57
N GLN A 295 -11.28 -17.01 15.35
CA GLN A 295 -10.37 -16.32 14.44
C GLN A 295 -10.74 -14.84 14.27
N ALA A 296 -9.69 -14.05 14.05
CA ALA A 296 -9.75 -12.66 13.62
C ALA A 296 -8.80 -12.51 12.44
N LEU A 297 -9.31 -12.72 11.23
CA LEU A 297 -8.55 -12.58 9.99
C LEU A 297 -8.90 -11.24 9.34
N THR A 298 -7.90 -10.52 8.86
CA THR A 298 -8.08 -9.34 8.03
C THR A 298 -7.46 -9.58 6.66
N LEU A 299 -8.17 -9.22 5.59
CA LEU A 299 -7.67 -9.24 4.21
C LEU A 299 -7.78 -7.83 3.64
N LYS A 300 -6.66 -7.28 3.17
CA LYS A 300 -6.59 -5.93 2.59
C LYS A 300 -5.85 -5.98 1.27
N GLY A 301 -6.39 -5.35 0.22
CA GLY A 301 -5.72 -5.34 -1.05
C GLY A 301 -6.41 -4.50 -2.10
N SER A 302 -5.96 -4.68 -3.34
CA SER A 302 -6.59 -4.07 -4.50
C SER A 302 -6.58 -5.00 -5.70
N ILE A 303 -7.55 -4.78 -6.59
CA ILE A 303 -7.63 -5.41 -7.90
C ILE A 303 -7.16 -4.40 -8.93
N ASN A 304 -6.16 -4.77 -9.72
CA ASN A 304 -5.78 -4.00 -10.89
C ASN A 304 -6.67 -4.42 -12.08
N ALA A 305 -7.57 -3.54 -12.49
CA ALA A 305 -8.52 -3.81 -13.58
C ALA A 305 -7.82 -4.14 -14.92
N ALA A 306 -6.64 -3.55 -15.17
CA ALA A 306 -5.93 -3.75 -16.42
C ALA A 306 -5.27 -5.14 -16.49
N THR A 307 -4.74 -5.64 -15.38
CA THR A 307 -4.07 -6.95 -15.33
C THR A 307 -5.01 -8.09 -14.92
N GLY A 308 -6.14 -7.78 -14.29
CA GLY A 308 -7.03 -8.80 -13.70
C GLY A 308 -6.41 -9.51 -12.50
N VAL A 309 -5.39 -8.92 -11.87
CA VAL A 309 -4.70 -9.48 -10.70
C VAL A 309 -5.13 -8.71 -9.44
N ALA A 310 -5.57 -9.46 -8.44
CA ALA A 310 -5.81 -9.03 -7.07
C ALA A 310 -4.58 -9.35 -6.22
N THR A 311 -4.10 -8.36 -5.48
CA THR A 311 -2.94 -8.48 -4.59
C THR A 311 -3.21 -7.83 -3.26
N GLY A 312 -2.52 -8.28 -2.22
CA GLY A 312 -2.57 -7.61 -0.94
C GLY A 312 -2.00 -8.44 0.21
N THR A 313 -2.43 -8.09 1.41
CA THR A 313 -1.97 -8.70 2.67
C THR A 313 -3.10 -9.38 3.41
N TRP A 314 -2.77 -10.44 4.14
CA TRP A 314 -3.66 -11.08 5.09
C TRP A 314 -3.00 -11.12 6.48
N ALA A 315 -3.80 -11.07 7.55
CA ALA A 315 -3.31 -11.16 8.92
C ALA A 315 -4.30 -11.91 9.80
N ASN A 316 -3.84 -12.94 10.51
CA ASN A 316 -4.59 -13.68 11.52
C ASN A 316 -4.11 -13.26 12.91
N ALA A 317 -4.88 -12.38 13.56
CA ALA A 317 -4.51 -11.84 14.88
C ALA A 317 -4.48 -12.91 15.97
N ALA A 318 -5.34 -13.94 15.88
CA ALA A 318 -5.39 -15.03 16.86
C ALA A 318 -4.14 -15.93 16.78
N ALA A 319 -3.72 -16.27 15.56
CA ALA A 319 -2.52 -17.08 15.33
C ALA A 319 -1.21 -16.26 15.32
N LYS A 320 -1.31 -14.91 15.32
CA LYS A 320 -0.19 -13.98 15.11
C LYS A 320 0.59 -14.25 13.82
N THR A 321 -0.08 -14.76 12.80
CA THR A 321 0.49 -14.99 11.46
C THR A 321 -0.02 -13.95 10.49
N SER A 322 0.78 -13.62 9.48
CA SER A 322 0.40 -12.69 8.41
C SER A 322 1.21 -12.98 7.16
N GLY A 323 0.77 -12.43 6.04
CA GLY A 323 1.44 -12.62 4.77
C GLY A 323 0.77 -11.89 3.63
N VAL A 324 0.98 -12.40 2.42
CA VAL A 324 0.48 -11.81 1.18
C VAL A 324 -0.39 -12.79 0.43
N PHE A 325 -1.23 -12.25 -0.44
CA PHE A 325 -2.03 -13.04 -1.38
C PHE A 325 -1.88 -12.51 -2.79
N VAL A 326 -1.98 -13.45 -3.74
CA VAL A 326 -2.09 -13.17 -5.17
C VAL A 326 -3.22 -14.03 -5.69
N ALA A 327 -4.21 -13.38 -6.31
CA ALA A 327 -5.29 -14.04 -7.01
C ALA A 327 -5.51 -13.38 -8.37
N SER A 328 -5.83 -14.16 -9.37
CA SER A 328 -6.07 -13.62 -10.72
C SER A 328 -7.42 -14.10 -11.22
N LYS A 329 -8.07 -13.30 -12.08
CA LYS A 329 -9.17 -13.82 -12.89
C LYS A 329 -8.70 -15.16 -13.48
N PRO A 330 -9.52 -16.23 -13.49
CA PRO A 330 -9.23 -17.38 -14.30
C PRO A 330 -8.92 -16.83 -15.68
N VAL A 331 -7.66 -17.01 -16.11
CA VAL A 331 -7.41 -17.06 -17.54
C VAL A 331 -8.43 -18.10 -18.01
N PRO A 332 -9.36 -17.75 -18.93
CA PRO A 332 -10.35 -18.69 -19.42
C PRO A 332 -9.59 -19.98 -19.63
N GLN A 333 -9.92 -21.02 -18.85
CA GLN A 333 -9.12 -22.23 -18.78
C GLN A 333 -8.84 -22.56 -20.23
N GLN A 334 -7.59 -22.33 -20.67
CA GLN A 334 -7.32 -22.47 -22.08
C GLN A 334 -7.77 -23.91 -22.31
N PRO A 335 -8.71 -24.20 -23.24
CA PRO A 335 -8.74 -25.55 -23.77
C PRO A 335 -7.27 -25.85 -24.07
N LYS A 336 -6.79 -27.06 -23.87
CA LYS A 336 -5.41 -27.43 -24.21
C LYS A 336 -5.21 -27.21 -25.73
N LEU A 337 -5.13 -25.96 -26.16
CA LEU A 337 -5.09 -25.46 -27.52
C LEU A 337 -3.66 -25.64 -27.98
N PHE A 338 -2.67 -25.59 -27.08
CA PHE A 338 -1.29 -25.81 -27.45
C PHE A 338 -1.07 -27.14 -28.17
N PRO A 339 -1.58 -28.30 -27.73
CA PRO A 339 -1.59 -29.52 -28.54
C PRO A 339 -2.18 -29.35 -29.96
N GLN A 340 -3.24 -28.58 -30.12
CA GLN A 340 -3.90 -28.35 -31.42
C GLN A 340 -3.09 -27.37 -32.28
N VAL A 341 -2.55 -26.32 -31.67
CA VAL A 341 -1.62 -25.35 -32.27
C VAL A 341 -0.37 -26.07 -32.73
N GLN A 342 0.23 -26.90 -31.88
CA GLN A 342 1.42 -27.67 -32.23
C GLN A 342 1.11 -28.63 -33.39
N ALA A 343 -0.06 -29.26 -33.43
CA ALA A 343 -0.48 -30.08 -34.56
C ALA A 343 -0.61 -29.24 -35.85
N ILE A 344 -1.23 -28.06 -35.78
CA ILE A 344 -1.36 -27.12 -36.91
C ILE A 344 0.01 -26.66 -37.39
N ILE A 345 0.88 -26.20 -36.50
CA ILE A 345 2.23 -25.72 -36.83
C ILE A 345 3.06 -26.84 -37.45
N THR A 346 2.99 -28.06 -36.89
CA THR A 346 3.65 -29.25 -37.45
C THR A 346 3.18 -29.54 -38.87
N GLN A 347 1.87 -29.50 -39.12
CA GLN A 347 1.31 -29.83 -40.43
C GLN A 347 1.48 -28.71 -41.46
N ARG A 348 1.45 -27.45 -41.03
CA ARG A 348 1.35 -26.31 -41.94
C ARG A 348 2.62 -25.50 -42.10
N CYS A 349 3.54 -25.53 -41.12
CA CYS A 349 4.69 -24.62 -41.05
C CYS A 349 6.04 -25.34 -41.01
N VAL A 350 6.16 -26.47 -40.29
CA VAL A 350 7.44 -27.19 -40.09
C VAL A 350 8.06 -27.66 -41.41
N GLY A 351 7.27 -27.92 -42.45
CA GLY A 351 7.79 -28.26 -43.78
C GLY A 351 8.79 -27.23 -44.34
N CYS A 352 8.64 -25.95 -44.00
CA CYS A 352 9.51 -24.85 -44.43
C CYS A 352 10.28 -24.18 -43.27
N HIS A 353 9.78 -24.26 -42.04
CA HIS A 353 10.34 -23.62 -40.83
C HIS A 353 10.78 -24.67 -39.81
N SER A 354 11.79 -25.47 -40.17
CA SER A 354 12.35 -26.54 -39.36
C SER A 354 13.85 -26.63 -39.55
N ALA A 355 14.58 -27.15 -38.56
CA ALA A 355 15.96 -27.58 -38.74
C ALA A 355 16.10 -28.72 -39.78
N HIS A 356 15.01 -29.44 -40.04
CA HIS A 356 14.91 -30.52 -41.02
C HIS A 356 13.73 -30.27 -41.97
N THR A 357 13.85 -29.27 -42.84
CA THR A 357 12.80 -28.95 -43.83
C THR A 357 12.50 -30.14 -44.74
N THR A 358 11.22 -30.39 -44.98
CA THR A 358 10.73 -31.51 -45.81
C THR A 358 10.03 -31.03 -47.09
N PHE A 359 9.81 -29.73 -47.22
CA PHE A 359 9.15 -29.16 -48.39
C PHE A 359 10.14 -29.09 -49.57
N PRO A 360 9.79 -29.63 -50.76
CA PRO A 360 10.69 -29.65 -51.92
C PRO A 360 11.22 -28.27 -52.29
N GLY A 361 12.55 -28.17 -52.47
CA GLY A 361 13.22 -26.91 -52.83
C GLY A 361 13.73 -26.10 -51.64
N TYR A 362 13.49 -26.54 -50.40
CA TYR A 362 14.05 -25.92 -49.20
C TYR A 362 14.98 -26.88 -48.45
N ASN A 363 16.24 -26.46 -48.26
CA ASN A 363 17.25 -27.22 -47.52
C ASN A 363 17.61 -26.57 -46.18
N THR A 364 17.01 -25.41 -45.88
CA THR A 364 17.22 -24.63 -44.65
C THR A 364 15.92 -23.96 -44.22
N ALA A 365 15.75 -23.79 -42.91
CA ALA A 365 14.63 -23.08 -42.32
C ALA A 365 14.45 -21.69 -42.95
N GLN A 366 13.26 -21.40 -43.47
CA GLN A 366 12.97 -20.11 -44.06
C GLN A 366 13.03 -19.00 -43.00
N ALA A 367 13.68 -17.89 -43.36
CA ALA A 367 13.99 -16.77 -42.47
C ALA A 367 14.81 -17.13 -41.21
N GLY A 368 15.44 -18.32 -41.17
CA GLY A 368 16.16 -18.80 -39.98
C GLY A 368 15.25 -19.14 -38.79
N ILE A 369 13.94 -19.26 -39.02
CA ILE A 369 12.95 -19.55 -37.99
C ILE A 369 12.62 -21.03 -38.00
N SER A 370 12.73 -21.67 -36.84
CA SER A 370 12.31 -23.07 -36.66
C SER A 370 11.15 -23.19 -35.68
N PHE A 371 10.30 -24.21 -35.88
CA PHE A 371 9.16 -24.57 -35.03
C PHE A 371 9.24 -26.01 -34.52
N ASP A 372 10.44 -26.58 -34.39
CA ASP A 372 10.65 -27.99 -33.99
C ASP A 372 10.24 -28.29 -32.54
N THR A 373 10.30 -27.27 -31.66
CA THR A 373 10.00 -27.40 -30.22
C THR A 373 8.93 -26.43 -29.78
N GLU A 374 8.25 -26.76 -28.68
CA GLU A 374 7.26 -25.86 -28.06
C GLU A 374 7.83 -24.49 -27.72
N ALA A 375 9.04 -24.44 -27.14
CA ALA A 375 9.71 -23.19 -26.81
C ALA A 375 9.94 -22.31 -28.05
N GLN A 376 10.31 -22.92 -29.18
CA GLN A 376 10.47 -22.20 -30.44
C GLN A 376 9.14 -21.67 -31.00
N ILE A 377 8.06 -22.48 -30.94
CA ILE A 377 6.72 -22.05 -31.35
C ILE A 377 6.24 -20.86 -30.50
N ARG A 378 6.43 -20.94 -29.17
CA ARG A 378 6.06 -19.86 -28.23
C ARG A 378 6.87 -18.59 -28.46
N ALA A 379 8.18 -18.71 -28.64
CA ALA A 379 9.07 -17.57 -28.91
C ALA A 379 8.68 -16.77 -30.17
N GLN A 380 7.98 -17.42 -31.11
CA GLN A 380 7.60 -16.84 -32.39
C GLN A 380 6.09 -16.58 -32.53
N ALA A 381 5.33 -16.68 -31.43
CA ALA A 381 3.87 -16.58 -31.46
C ALA A 381 3.34 -15.29 -32.11
N ALA A 382 4.02 -14.16 -31.89
CA ALA A 382 3.66 -12.88 -32.50
C ALA A 382 3.80 -12.90 -34.04
N LEU A 383 4.87 -13.53 -34.55
CA LEU A 383 5.07 -13.69 -35.99
C LEU A 383 4.08 -14.69 -36.59
N ILE A 384 3.82 -15.81 -35.91
CA ILE A 384 2.80 -16.79 -36.32
C ILE A 384 1.44 -16.10 -36.47
N LYS A 385 1.04 -15.26 -35.51
CA LYS A 385 -0.20 -14.49 -35.61
C LYS A 385 -0.17 -13.54 -36.80
N SER A 386 0.87 -12.73 -36.94
CA SER A 386 0.95 -11.72 -38.00
C SER A 386 0.86 -12.36 -39.40
N GLU A 387 1.60 -13.44 -39.62
CA GLU A 387 1.73 -14.05 -40.95
C GLU A 387 0.62 -15.07 -41.27
N ALA A 388 0.20 -15.87 -40.29
CA ALA A 388 -0.79 -16.94 -40.52
C ALA A 388 -2.21 -16.57 -40.09
N VAL A 389 -2.42 -15.56 -39.27
CA VAL A 389 -3.77 -15.15 -38.85
C VAL A 389 -4.16 -13.83 -39.50
N ASP A 390 -3.35 -12.79 -39.29
CA ASP A 390 -3.73 -11.42 -39.64
C ASP A 390 -3.62 -11.16 -41.14
N THR A 391 -2.49 -11.52 -41.75
CA THR A 391 -2.27 -11.33 -43.19
C THR A 391 -2.72 -12.53 -44.02
N GLN A 392 -2.83 -13.71 -43.38
CA GLN A 392 -3.05 -15.00 -44.03
C GLN A 392 -2.03 -15.33 -45.15
N ARG A 393 -0.88 -14.64 -45.16
CA ARG A 393 0.17 -14.79 -46.16
C ARG A 393 0.85 -16.15 -46.02
N MET A 394 0.94 -16.65 -44.79
CA MET A 394 1.48 -17.97 -44.50
C MET A 394 0.38 -18.99 -44.26
N PRO A 395 0.54 -20.23 -44.72
CA PRO A 395 1.58 -20.70 -45.66
C PRO A 395 1.48 -19.97 -47.02
N PHE A 396 2.62 -19.66 -47.66
CA PHE A 396 2.62 -18.95 -48.95
C PHE A 396 1.70 -19.60 -49.98
N GLY A 397 0.77 -18.82 -50.54
CA GLY A 397 -0.24 -19.32 -51.50
C GLY A 397 -1.14 -20.43 -50.93
N ASN A 398 -1.21 -20.54 -49.60
CA ASN A 398 -1.81 -21.65 -48.87
C ASN A 398 -1.30 -23.05 -49.28
N ALA A 399 -0.01 -23.16 -49.62
CA ALA A 399 0.59 -24.38 -50.18
C ALA A 399 0.40 -25.66 -49.32
N THR A 400 0.24 -25.53 -48.00
CA THR A 400 -0.01 -26.67 -47.11
C THR A 400 -1.49 -26.86 -46.76
N GLY A 401 -2.41 -26.10 -47.37
CA GLY A 401 -3.86 -26.28 -47.19
C GLY A 401 -4.40 -25.88 -45.82
N MET A 402 -3.85 -24.84 -45.19
CA MET A 402 -4.34 -24.33 -43.91
C MET A 402 -5.78 -23.78 -44.07
N THR A 403 -6.67 -24.26 -43.23
CA THR A 403 -8.10 -23.92 -43.19
C THR A 403 -8.38 -22.70 -42.32
N GLN A 404 -9.53 -22.04 -42.52
CA GLN A 404 -9.95 -20.93 -41.66
C GLN A 404 -10.19 -21.39 -40.20
N ALA A 405 -10.66 -22.62 -39.99
CA ALA A 405 -10.84 -23.17 -38.65
C ALA A 405 -9.50 -23.27 -37.89
N GLU A 406 -8.44 -23.73 -38.56
CA GLU A 406 -7.09 -23.78 -37.98
C GLU A 406 -6.54 -22.38 -37.69
N ARG A 407 -6.77 -21.40 -38.59
CA ARG A 407 -6.40 -19.99 -38.34
C ARG A 407 -7.13 -19.43 -37.13
N ASN A 408 -8.41 -19.78 -36.96
CA ASN A 408 -9.19 -19.39 -35.78
C ASN A 408 -8.64 -20.03 -34.50
N THR A 409 -8.15 -21.28 -34.56
CA THR A 409 -7.45 -21.92 -33.42
C THR A 409 -6.16 -21.19 -33.06
N LEU A 410 -5.34 -20.79 -34.04
CA LEU A 410 -4.14 -19.97 -33.81
C LEU A 410 -4.48 -18.59 -33.22
N ALA A 411 -5.53 -17.94 -33.75
CA ALA A 411 -6.02 -16.67 -33.25
C ALA A 411 -6.50 -16.75 -31.79
N ALA A 412 -7.26 -17.80 -31.47
CA ALA A 412 -7.75 -18.06 -30.12
C ALA A 412 -6.62 -18.32 -29.13
N TRP A 413 -5.59 -19.07 -29.54
CA TRP A 413 -4.40 -19.30 -28.72
C TRP A 413 -3.64 -18.00 -28.41
N PHE A 414 -3.52 -17.08 -29.38
CA PHE A 414 -2.89 -15.78 -29.14
C PHE A 414 -3.75 -14.86 -28.26
N ALA A 415 -5.05 -14.77 -28.54
CA ALA A 415 -5.98 -13.92 -27.79
C ALA A 415 -6.10 -14.33 -26.31
N ALA A 416 -5.84 -15.59 -25.99
CA ALA A 416 -5.86 -16.12 -24.64
C ALA A 416 -4.61 -15.79 -23.80
N GLY A 417 -3.72 -14.91 -24.30
CA GLY A 417 -2.44 -14.58 -23.72
C GLY A 417 -1.42 -15.68 -24.00
N THR A 418 -0.28 -15.34 -24.58
CA THR A 418 0.81 -16.31 -24.82
C THR A 418 1.69 -16.35 -23.57
N PRO A 419 1.65 -17.39 -22.73
CA PRO A 419 2.68 -17.55 -21.70
C PRO A 419 4.00 -17.87 -22.42
N GLN A 420 5.05 -17.13 -22.07
CA GLN A 420 6.42 -17.42 -22.50
C GLN A 420 6.87 -18.80 -22.02
#